data_AF-A0A7S2JDE8-F1
#
_entry.id   AF-A0A7S2JDE8-F1
#
_cell.length_a   1.000
_cell.length_b   1.000
_cell.length_c   1.000
_cell.angle_alpha   90.00
_cell.angle_beta   90.00
_cell.angle_gamma   90.00
#
_symmetry.space_group_name_H-M   'P 1'
#
loop_
_entity.id
_entity.type
_entity.pdbx_description
1 polymer ?
#
loop_
_entity_poly.entity_id
_entity_poly.type
_entity_poly.pdbx_seq_one_letter_code
_entity_poly.pdbx_strand_id
1 'polypeptide(L)'
;SKIGSGPAVALELASESPSMLQGEPPRSRTGYWLFCGDRFARIVGPPRGEGLVAGACCGSVSQLEAVFGARPVRDELRALYEACWGTVEAPGRLRIGRQAWALERSGELLYDAMSGVGGSLALAGQEVVHRLPNGVEQRWRIRDWGFDPFTPPPPPVVAPPAMVANSFGASVAAPARPEEPPSPSDSSSRSPSRSSSETVRADSPPPPAPEVPVAASRSRSKEASEKASPSR
;
A
#
# COMPACT_ATOMS: atom_id res chain seq x y z
N SER A 1 -0.79 -0.51 -27.18
CA SER A 1 -0.15 0.46 -26.25
C SER A 1 1.25 -0.03 -25.98
N LYS A 2 2.30 0.71 -26.37
CA LYS A 2 3.69 0.38 -26.01
C LYS A 2 3.93 0.97 -24.61
N ILE A 3 4.37 0.16 -23.66
CA ILE A 3 4.86 0.65 -22.38
C ILE A 3 6.17 1.39 -22.70
N GLY A 4 6.18 2.72 -22.51
CA GLY A 4 7.39 3.51 -22.75
C GLY A 4 8.50 3.07 -21.80
N SER A 5 9.76 3.20 -22.22
CA SER A 5 10.94 2.96 -21.35
C SER A 5 11.15 4.09 -20.34
N GLY A 6 10.07 4.64 -19.79
CA GLY A 6 10.11 5.76 -18.86
C GLY A 6 10.61 5.36 -17.46
N PRO A 7 10.87 6.35 -16.59
CA PRO A 7 11.18 6.07 -15.19
C PRO A 7 10.06 5.27 -14.53
N ALA A 8 10.44 4.41 -13.60
CA ALA A 8 9.53 3.51 -12.90
C ALA A 8 9.58 3.75 -11.39
N VAL A 9 8.50 3.40 -10.71
CA VAL A 9 8.42 3.35 -9.25
C VAL A 9 7.84 2.01 -8.87
N ALA A 10 8.44 1.36 -7.89
CA ALA A 10 7.96 0.10 -7.36
C ALA A 10 7.90 0.20 -5.84
N LEU A 11 6.71 -0.04 -5.30
CA LEU A 11 6.44 -0.08 -3.88
C LEU A 11 5.96 -1.46 -3.48
N GLU A 12 6.38 -1.93 -2.31
CA GLU A 12 5.92 -3.17 -1.70
C GLU A 12 5.24 -2.85 -0.37
N LEU A 13 4.06 -3.45 -0.13
CA LEU A 13 3.35 -3.29 1.14
C LEU A 13 4.15 -3.96 2.26
N ALA A 14 4.70 -3.16 3.16
CA ALA A 14 5.52 -3.61 4.28
C ALA A 14 4.69 -3.89 5.53
N SER A 15 3.69 -3.03 5.80
CA SER A 15 2.74 -3.25 6.88
C SER A 15 1.43 -2.52 6.66
N GLU A 16 0.41 -2.99 7.34
CA GLU A 16 -0.90 -2.37 7.39
C GLU A 16 -1.41 -2.47 8.82
N SER A 17 -1.63 -1.31 9.46
CA SER A 17 -2.20 -1.24 10.79
C SER A 17 -3.71 -1.01 10.67
N PRO A 18 -4.54 -1.88 11.29
CA PRO A 18 -5.97 -1.75 11.23
C PRO A 18 -6.41 -0.47 11.94
N SER A 19 -7.55 0.06 11.53
CA SER A 19 -8.24 1.06 12.33
C SER A 19 -8.66 0.41 13.65
N MET A 20 -8.32 1.03 14.78
CA MET A 20 -8.59 0.54 16.15
C MET A 20 -10.09 0.28 16.43
N LEU A 21 -10.97 0.68 15.51
CA LEU A 21 -12.42 0.62 15.64
C LEU A 21 -13.03 -0.74 15.28
N GLN A 22 -12.30 -1.67 14.65
CA GLN A 22 -12.95 -2.81 13.98
C GLN A 22 -12.96 -4.16 14.70
N GLY A 23 -12.30 -4.34 15.85
CA GLY A 23 -12.44 -5.54 16.71
C GLY A 23 -11.97 -6.88 16.11
N GLU A 24 -11.82 -6.98 14.80
CA GLU A 24 -11.26 -8.12 14.10
C GLU A 24 -9.73 -8.10 14.18
N PRO A 25 -9.08 -9.26 14.36
CA PRO A 25 -7.63 -9.33 14.33
C PRO A 25 -7.11 -8.87 12.96
N PRO A 26 -6.05 -8.04 12.93
CA PRO A 26 -5.48 -7.60 11.66
C PRO A 26 -5.03 -8.81 10.84
N ARG A 27 -5.56 -8.91 9.62
CA ARG A 27 -5.05 -9.85 8.64
C ARG A 27 -3.81 -9.23 8.02
N SER A 28 -2.70 -9.96 8.06
CA SER A 28 -1.50 -9.58 7.32
C SER A 28 -1.82 -9.59 5.83
N ARG A 29 -1.39 -8.55 5.11
CA ARG A 29 -1.53 -8.45 3.66
C ARG A 29 -0.18 -8.11 3.05
N THR A 30 0.03 -8.55 1.83
CA THR A 30 1.16 -8.18 0.98
C THR A 30 0.63 -7.59 -0.32
N GLY A 31 1.47 -6.82 -1.01
CA GLY A 31 1.04 -6.17 -2.23
C GLY A 31 2.13 -5.37 -2.89
N TYR A 32 1.86 -4.96 -4.12
CA TYR A 32 2.73 -4.11 -4.91
C TYR A 32 1.94 -2.93 -5.48
N TRP A 33 2.60 -1.78 -5.53
CA TRP A 33 2.12 -0.60 -6.24
C TRP A 33 3.20 -0.14 -7.22
N LEU A 34 2.91 -0.31 -8.50
CA LEU A 34 3.84 -0.13 -9.60
C LEU A 34 3.43 1.08 -10.41
N PHE A 35 4.40 1.91 -10.81
CA PHE A 35 4.20 3.04 -11.70
C PHE A 35 5.22 2.99 -12.84
N CYS A 36 4.77 3.33 -14.04
CA CYS A 36 5.61 3.43 -15.22
C CYS A 36 5.08 4.56 -16.11
N GLY A 37 5.79 5.69 -16.14
CA GLY A 37 5.32 6.90 -16.80
C GLY A 37 3.97 7.38 -16.25
N ASP A 38 2.95 7.43 -17.10
CA ASP A 38 1.60 7.89 -16.78
C ASP A 38 0.67 6.76 -16.31
N ARG A 39 1.18 5.53 -16.08
CA ARG A 39 0.38 4.37 -15.68
C ARG A 39 0.74 3.88 -14.30
N PHE A 40 -0.25 3.33 -13.61
CA PHE A 40 -0.01 2.58 -12.38
C PHE A 40 -0.85 1.30 -12.32
N ALA A 41 -0.38 0.35 -11.51
CA ALA A 41 -1.12 -0.82 -11.07
C ALA A 41 -0.89 -1.06 -9.58
N ARG A 42 -1.94 -1.42 -8.85
CA ARG A 42 -1.90 -1.75 -7.42
C ARG A 42 -2.59 -3.08 -7.19
N ILE A 43 -1.92 -3.97 -6.47
CA ILE A 43 -2.43 -5.30 -6.12
C ILE A 43 -2.13 -5.55 -4.64
N VAL A 44 -3.13 -5.95 -3.87
CA VAL A 44 -3.01 -6.29 -2.45
C VAL A 44 -3.80 -7.58 -2.19
N GLY A 45 -3.26 -8.47 -1.36
CA GLY A 45 -3.92 -9.70 -0.95
C GLY A 45 -3.21 -10.41 0.19
N PRO A 46 -3.66 -11.62 0.57
CA PRO A 46 -2.97 -12.47 1.53
C PRO A 46 -1.51 -12.78 1.13
N PRO A 47 -0.61 -12.99 2.09
CA PRO A 47 0.72 -13.54 1.86
C PRO A 47 0.68 -14.87 1.10
N ARG A 48 1.74 -15.15 0.34
CA ARG A 48 1.91 -16.44 -0.32
C ARG A 48 1.90 -17.57 0.71
N GLY A 49 1.15 -18.64 0.43
CA GLY A 49 0.94 -19.75 1.35
C GLY A 49 -0.35 -19.65 2.17
N GLU A 50 -1.04 -18.52 2.15
CA GLU A 50 -2.29 -18.31 2.90
C GLU A 50 -3.54 -18.35 2.00
N GLY A 51 -4.66 -18.83 2.53
CA GLY A 51 -5.93 -18.93 1.79
C GLY A 51 -5.93 -19.99 0.69
N LEU A 52 -7.06 -20.12 -0.01
CA LEU A 52 -7.21 -21.01 -1.16
C LEU A 52 -6.37 -20.53 -2.34
N VAL A 53 -6.34 -19.22 -2.58
CA VAL A 53 -5.73 -18.63 -3.79
C VAL A 53 -4.22 -18.51 -3.66
N ALA A 54 -3.72 -17.95 -2.56
CA ALA A 54 -2.29 -17.78 -2.35
C ALA A 54 -1.61 -19.04 -1.78
N GLY A 55 -2.36 -20.00 -1.24
CA GLY A 55 -1.86 -21.29 -0.74
C GLY A 55 -1.71 -22.38 -1.81
N ALA A 56 -2.40 -22.26 -2.95
CA ALA A 56 -2.37 -23.27 -4.01
C ALA A 56 -1.35 -22.94 -5.11
N CYS A 57 -0.65 -23.97 -5.61
CA CYS A 57 0.28 -23.85 -6.74
C CYS A 57 -0.42 -24.04 -8.09
N CYS A 58 -1.54 -23.33 -8.32
CA CYS A 58 -2.25 -23.37 -9.60
C CYS A 58 -1.70 -22.33 -10.58
N GLY A 59 -1.56 -22.70 -11.86
CA GLY A 59 -1.08 -21.78 -12.91
C GLY A 59 -2.16 -20.84 -13.44
N SER A 60 -3.43 -21.07 -13.07
CA SER A 60 -4.55 -20.22 -13.46
C SER A 60 -5.70 -20.31 -12.46
N VAL A 61 -6.58 -19.30 -12.48
CA VAL A 61 -7.83 -19.31 -11.70
C VAL A 61 -8.71 -20.48 -12.11
N SER A 62 -8.81 -20.81 -13.41
CA SER A 62 -9.63 -21.95 -13.87
C SER A 62 -9.17 -23.30 -13.30
N GLN A 63 -7.85 -23.51 -13.18
CA GLN A 63 -7.32 -24.70 -12.51
C GLN A 63 -7.67 -24.71 -11.02
N LEU A 64 -7.58 -23.55 -10.36
CA LEU A 64 -7.93 -23.41 -8.96
C LEU A 64 -9.43 -23.69 -8.72
N GLU A 65 -10.30 -23.15 -9.57
CA GLU A 65 -11.75 -23.37 -9.55
C GLU A 65 -12.11 -24.85 -9.81
N ALA A 66 -11.33 -25.56 -10.63
CA ALA A 66 -11.53 -26.99 -10.88
C ALA A 66 -11.19 -27.87 -9.66
N VAL A 67 -10.22 -27.45 -8.82
CA VAL A 67 -9.79 -28.20 -7.63
C VAL A 67 -10.65 -27.88 -6.41
N PHE A 68 -10.91 -26.60 -6.14
CA PHE A 68 -11.57 -26.13 -4.91
C PHE A 68 -13.02 -25.68 -5.11
N GLY A 69 -13.51 -25.71 -6.35
CA GLY A 69 -14.81 -25.19 -6.73
C GLY A 69 -14.79 -23.70 -7.05
N ALA A 70 -15.57 -23.29 -8.05
CA ALA A 70 -15.59 -21.91 -8.52
C ALA A 70 -16.07 -20.90 -7.48
N ARG A 71 -17.07 -21.27 -6.66
CA ARG A 71 -17.68 -20.34 -5.70
C ARG A 71 -16.72 -19.97 -4.55
N PRO A 72 -16.12 -20.91 -3.79
CA PRO A 72 -15.17 -20.57 -2.73
C PRO A 72 -14.01 -19.72 -3.21
N VAL A 73 -13.45 -20.05 -4.38
CA VAL A 73 -12.36 -19.29 -5.01
C VAL A 73 -12.77 -17.85 -5.31
N ARG A 74 -13.93 -17.65 -5.94
CA ARG A 74 -14.41 -16.29 -6.27
C ARG A 74 -14.78 -15.49 -5.04
N ASP A 75 -15.34 -16.12 -4.02
CA ASP A 75 -15.71 -15.45 -2.78
C ASP A 75 -14.45 -14.97 -2.05
N GLU A 76 -13.39 -15.79 -1.98
CA GLU A 76 -12.09 -15.39 -1.44
C GLU A 76 -11.43 -14.27 -2.26
N LEU A 77 -11.40 -14.41 -3.60
CA LEU A 77 -10.83 -13.39 -4.48
C LEU A 77 -11.51 -12.02 -4.33
N ARG A 78 -12.83 -11.98 -4.12
CA ARG A 78 -13.56 -10.72 -3.90
C ARG A 78 -13.35 -10.14 -2.50
N ALA A 79 -13.27 -11.02 -1.50
CA ALA A 79 -13.19 -10.59 -0.10
C ALA A 79 -11.79 -10.14 0.29
N LEU A 80 -10.73 -10.80 -0.23
CA LEU A 80 -9.38 -10.65 0.28
C LEU A 80 -8.40 -9.97 -0.68
N TYR A 81 -8.74 -9.92 -1.98
CA TYR A 81 -7.85 -9.36 -2.99
C TYR A 81 -8.40 -8.04 -3.53
N GLU A 82 -7.54 -7.05 -3.57
CA GLU A 82 -7.76 -5.78 -4.24
C GLU A 82 -6.80 -5.69 -5.43
N ALA A 83 -7.30 -5.39 -6.61
CA ALA A 83 -6.47 -5.11 -7.76
C ALA A 83 -7.06 -3.96 -8.57
N CYS A 84 -6.26 -2.96 -8.90
CA CYS A 84 -6.66 -1.90 -9.80
C CYS A 84 -5.49 -1.45 -10.66
N TRP A 85 -5.81 -0.86 -11.81
CA TRP A 85 -4.85 -0.13 -12.63
C TRP A 85 -5.48 1.17 -13.09
N GLY A 86 -4.63 2.13 -13.47
CA GLY A 86 -5.08 3.44 -13.86
C GLY A 86 -4.00 4.33 -14.45
N THR A 87 -4.23 5.63 -14.36
CA THR A 87 -3.35 6.66 -14.89
C THR A 87 -2.92 7.64 -13.81
N VAL A 88 -1.68 8.09 -13.89
CA VAL A 88 -1.16 9.26 -13.16
C VAL A 88 -1.50 10.48 -14.01
N GLU A 89 -2.53 11.24 -13.63
CA GLU A 89 -2.94 12.44 -14.40
C GLU A 89 -1.94 13.59 -14.22
N ALA A 90 -1.42 13.69 -12.99
CA ALA A 90 -0.35 14.58 -12.57
C ALA A 90 0.26 14.00 -11.28
N PRO A 91 1.47 14.43 -10.86
CA PRO A 91 1.97 14.12 -9.53
C PRO A 91 0.95 14.52 -8.46
N GLY A 92 0.59 13.56 -7.61
CA GLY A 92 -0.45 13.71 -6.59
C GLY A 92 -1.88 13.50 -7.07
N ARG A 93 -2.10 13.01 -8.30
CA ARG A 93 -3.44 12.77 -8.84
C ARG A 93 -3.51 11.49 -9.67
N LEU A 94 -4.23 10.50 -9.13
CA LEU A 94 -4.33 9.15 -9.69
C LEU A 94 -5.78 8.83 -10.04
N ARG A 95 -6.05 8.40 -11.28
CA ARG A 95 -7.38 7.99 -11.75
C ARG A 95 -7.46 6.49 -12.00
N ILE A 96 -8.53 5.86 -11.54
CA ILE A 96 -8.81 4.44 -11.76
C ILE A 96 -9.18 4.23 -13.23
N GLY A 97 -8.48 3.34 -13.93
CA GLY A 97 -8.87 2.83 -15.24
C GLY A 97 -9.77 1.61 -15.10
N ARG A 98 -9.40 0.66 -14.22
CA ARG A 98 -10.25 -0.48 -13.87
C ARG A 98 -9.91 -0.97 -12.47
N GLN A 99 -10.93 -1.35 -11.72
CA GLN A 99 -10.78 -2.05 -10.45
C GLN A 99 -11.43 -3.44 -10.55
N ALA A 100 -10.75 -4.45 -10.01
CA ALA A 100 -11.31 -5.78 -9.89
C ALA A 100 -12.57 -5.71 -9.01
N TRP A 101 -13.63 -6.38 -9.46
CA TRP A 101 -14.91 -6.48 -8.75
C TRP A 101 -15.71 -5.18 -8.57
N ALA A 102 -15.21 -4.04 -9.06
CA ALA A 102 -15.87 -2.73 -8.97
C ALA A 102 -15.67 -1.96 -10.28
N LEU A 103 -16.34 -2.41 -11.36
CA LEU A 103 -16.18 -1.82 -12.70
C LEU A 103 -16.77 -0.41 -12.78
N GLU A 104 -17.79 -0.14 -11.96
CA GLU A 104 -18.46 1.15 -11.82
C GLU A 104 -17.52 2.27 -11.35
N ARG A 105 -16.41 1.93 -10.67
CA ARG A 105 -15.41 2.90 -10.19
C ARG A 105 -14.44 3.37 -11.27
N SER A 106 -14.54 2.84 -12.50
CA SER A 106 -13.73 3.29 -13.62
C SER A 106 -13.93 4.78 -13.87
N GLY A 107 -12.83 5.54 -13.93
CA GLY A 107 -12.84 6.98 -14.12
C GLY A 107 -12.87 7.80 -12.82
N GLU A 108 -13.10 7.18 -11.67
CA GLU A 108 -12.99 7.83 -10.36
C GLU A 108 -11.52 8.12 -9.99
N LEU A 109 -11.31 9.12 -9.13
CA LEU A 109 -10.00 9.37 -8.54
C LEU A 109 -9.70 8.31 -7.47
N LEU A 110 -8.58 7.62 -7.63
CA LEU A 110 -8.02 6.76 -6.58
C LEU A 110 -7.40 7.63 -5.48
N TYR A 111 -6.71 8.69 -5.89
CA TYR A 111 -5.99 9.59 -5.01
C TYR A 111 -5.94 11.00 -5.60
N ASP A 112 -6.14 12.01 -4.77
CA ASP A 112 -5.90 13.42 -5.09
C ASP A 112 -5.37 14.13 -3.84
N ALA A 113 -4.09 14.52 -3.89
CA ALA A 113 -3.39 15.16 -2.79
C ALA A 113 -4.01 16.50 -2.37
N MET A 114 -4.60 17.23 -3.31
CA MET A 114 -5.16 18.57 -3.07
C MET A 114 -6.54 18.49 -2.42
N SER A 115 -7.38 17.56 -2.89
CA SER A 115 -8.73 17.39 -2.33
C SER A 115 -8.80 16.38 -1.17
N GLY A 116 -7.71 15.65 -0.89
CA GLY A 116 -7.65 14.59 0.11
C GLY A 116 -8.42 13.31 -0.28
N VAL A 117 -8.76 13.14 -1.56
CA VAL A 117 -9.42 11.92 -2.04
C VAL A 117 -8.44 10.76 -1.93
N GLY A 118 -8.91 9.62 -1.44
CA GLY A 118 -8.07 8.45 -1.21
C GLY A 118 -7.25 8.52 0.09
N GLY A 119 -7.25 9.65 0.80
CA GLY A 119 -6.50 9.82 2.04
C GLY A 119 -5.26 10.70 1.87
N SER A 120 -4.22 10.48 2.67
CA SER A 120 -2.95 11.21 2.58
C SER A 120 -1.77 10.27 2.38
N LEU A 121 -0.80 10.73 1.60
CA LEU A 121 0.46 10.04 1.33
C LEU A 121 1.60 10.93 1.80
N ALA A 122 2.55 10.35 2.53
CA ALA A 122 3.75 11.04 2.99
C ALA A 122 4.98 10.16 2.80
N LEU A 123 6.09 10.76 2.38
CA LEU A 123 7.38 10.09 2.29
C LEU A 123 8.05 10.11 3.68
N ALA A 124 8.41 8.94 4.19
CA ALA A 124 9.07 8.76 5.48
C ALA A 124 10.31 7.86 5.32
N GLY A 125 11.45 8.46 5.00
CA GLY A 125 12.70 7.73 4.76
C GLY A 125 12.63 6.88 3.49
N GLN A 126 12.64 5.56 3.63
CA GLN A 126 12.54 4.58 2.54
C GLN A 126 11.13 3.98 2.41
N GLU A 127 10.13 4.64 2.98
CA GLU A 127 8.74 4.21 2.96
C GLU A 127 7.82 5.35 2.51
N VAL A 128 6.73 4.98 1.86
CA VAL A 128 5.56 5.83 1.63
C VAL A 128 4.47 5.41 2.62
N VAL A 129 4.01 6.34 3.44
CA VAL A 129 2.96 6.12 4.43
C VAL A 129 1.64 6.62 3.85
N HIS A 130 0.69 5.70 3.65
CA HIS A 130 -0.65 5.96 3.14
C HIS A 130 -1.68 5.86 4.26
N ARG A 131 -2.31 6.97 4.59
CA ARG A 131 -3.40 7.02 5.59
C ARG A 131 -4.73 7.12 4.87
N LEU A 132 -5.44 6.00 4.83
CA LEU A 132 -6.73 5.89 4.16
C LEU A 132 -7.84 6.66 4.92
N PRO A 133 -8.94 7.06 4.25
CA PRO A 133 -10.04 7.78 4.90
C PRO A 133 -10.73 7.02 6.04
N ASN A 134 -10.61 5.69 6.06
CA ASN A 134 -11.13 4.83 7.13
C ASN A 134 -10.19 4.73 8.36
N GLY A 135 -9.08 5.47 8.35
CA GLY A 135 -8.09 5.48 9.43
C GLY A 135 -7.04 4.36 9.36
N VAL A 136 -7.11 3.48 8.37
CA VAL A 136 -6.08 2.45 8.15
C VAL A 136 -4.80 3.11 7.65
N GLU A 137 -3.66 2.77 8.26
CA GLU A 137 -2.34 3.19 7.80
C GLU A 137 -1.65 2.04 7.09
N GLN A 138 -1.22 2.28 5.86
CA GLN A 138 -0.44 1.35 5.04
C GLN A 138 0.96 1.91 4.85
N ARG A 139 1.98 1.10 5.13
CA ARG A 139 3.39 1.46 4.89
C ARG A 139 3.90 0.70 3.70
N TRP A 140 4.40 1.44 2.73
CA TRP A 140 4.86 0.93 1.45
C TRP A 140 6.37 1.14 1.35
N ARG A 141 7.13 0.05 1.41
CA ARG A 141 8.58 0.09 1.22
C ARG A 141 8.91 0.40 -0.23
N ILE A 142 9.83 1.34 -0.42
CA ILE A 142 10.33 1.72 -1.73
C ILE A 142 11.31 0.66 -2.22
N ARG A 143 11.04 0.08 -3.39
CA ARG A 143 11.93 -0.86 -4.10
C ARG A 143 12.63 -0.19 -5.28
N ASP A 144 11.94 0.72 -5.95
CA ASP A 144 12.46 1.58 -7.01
C ASP A 144 11.78 2.95 -6.94
N TRP A 145 12.52 4.03 -7.21
CA TRP A 145 12.07 5.42 -7.06
C TRP A 145 12.61 6.32 -8.17
N GLY A 146 12.23 6.03 -9.42
CA GLY A 146 12.64 6.82 -10.58
C GLY A 146 11.96 8.19 -10.70
N PHE A 147 10.81 8.40 -10.05
CA PHE A 147 10.10 9.69 -9.96
C PHE A 147 9.14 9.71 -8.77
N ASP A 148 8.58 10.88 -8.42
CA ASP A 148 7.55 11.01 -7.38
C ASP A 148 6.15 11.13 -8.01
N PRO A 149 5.27 10.11 -7.88
CA PRO A 149 3.90 10.16 -8.41
C PRO A 149 2.90 10.82 -7.47
N PHE A 150 3.28 11.19 -6.25
CA PHE A 150 2.36 11.57 -5.17
C PHE A 150 2.44 13.02 -4.73
N THR A 151 3.60 13.67 -4.86
CA THR A 151 3.75 15.06 -4.42
C THR A 151 3.43 16.02 -5.57
N PRO A 152 2.39 16.86 -5.47
CA PRO A 152 2.14 17.90 -6.46
C PRO A 152 3.35 18.84 -6.55
N PRO A 153 3.67 19.37 -7.75
CA PRO A 153 4.67 20.41 -7.86
C PRO A 153 4.26 21.64 -7.02
N PRO A 154 5.22 22.36 -6.41
CA PRO A 154 4.89 23.58 -5.68
C PRO A 154 4.16 24.56 -6.60
N PRO A 155 3.19 25.33 -6.08
CA PRO A 155 2.50 26.32 -6.89
C PRO A 155 3.53 27.28 -7.49
N PRO A 156 3.34 27.72 -8.74
CA PRO A 156 4.26 28.69 -9.34
C PRO A 156 4.31 29.92 -8.43
N VAL A 157 5.52 30.28 -7.97
CA VAL A 157 5.73 31.49 -7.19
C VAL A 157 5.40 32.65 -8.12
N VAL A 158 4.20 33.20 -7.99
CA VAL A 158 3.81 34.40 -8.72
C VAL A 158 4.73 35.50 -8.21
N ALA A 159 5.74 35.85 -9.00
CA ALA A 159 6.61 36.97 -8.66
C ALA A 159 5.71 38.18 -8.39
N PRO A 160 5.89 38.88 -7.26
CA PRO A 160 5.11 40.08 -6.99
C PRO A 160 5.24 40.99 -8.22
N PRO A 161 4.14 41.58 -8.70
CA PRO A 161 4.19 42.45 -9.86
C PRO A 161 5.29 43.48 -9.59
N ALA A 162 6.29 43.52 -10.48
CA ALA A 162 7.38 44.47 -10.39
C ALA A 162 6.73 45.85 -10.29
N MET A 163 6.76 46.44 -9.09
CA MET A 163 6.33 47.81 -8.91
C MET A 163 7.21 48.61 -9.85
N VAL A 164 6.60 49.15 -10.90
CA VAL A 164 7.24 50.05 -11.84
C VAL A 164 7.71 51.23 -10.99
N ALA A 165 8.99 51.20 -10.62
CA ALA A 165 9.62 52.27 -9.88
C ALA A 165 9.60 53.49 -10.79
N ASN A 166 8.65 54.39 -10.53
CA ASN A 166 8.66 55.73 -11.08
C ASN A 166 9.99 56.37 -10.65
N SER A 167 10.91 56.46 -11.61
CA SER A 167 12.24 57.02 -11.43
C SER A 167 12.12 58.53 -11.31
N PHE A 168 11.95 59.04 -10.08
CA PHE A 168 12.33 60.41 -9.76
C PHE A 168 13.63 60.35 -8.97
N GLY A 169 14.71 60.77 -9.62
CA GLY A 169 16.05 60.75 -9.06
C GLY A 169 16.22 61.70 -7.88
N ALA A 170 16.91 61.22 -6.86
CA ALA A 170 17.67 62.05 -5.94
C ALA A 170 18.85 61.22 -5.42
N SER A 171 20.04 61.59 -5.88
CA SER A 171 21.35 61.06 -5.48
C SER A 171 21.79 61.72 -4.18
N VAL A 172 21.93 60.97 -3.08
CA VAL A 172 22.74 61.40 -1.92
C VAL A 172 23.47 60.20 -1.33
N ALA A 173 24.76 60.43 -1.05
CA ALA A 173 25.82 59.50 -0.74
C ALA A 173 25.74 58.80 0.64
N ALA A 174 26.47 57.68 0.73
CA ALA A 174 26.79 56.88 1.91
C ALA A 174 27.59 57.65 2.99
N PRO A 175 27.82 57.15 4.24
CA PRO A 175 28.77 56.03 4.46
C PRO A 175 28.59 55.14 5.73
N ALA A 176 29.42 54.08 5.78
CA ALA A 176 30.10 53.46 6.93
C ALA A 176 29.44 52.36 7.81
N ARG A 177 30.07 51.16 7.73
CA ARG A 177 30.25 50.06 8.72
C ARG A 177 30.68 50.56 10.12
N PRO A 178 30.65 49.79 11.24
CA PRO A 178 31.05 48.36 11.36
C PRO A 178 30.40 47.52 12.50
N GLU A 179 30.96 46.31 12.68
CA GLU A 179 31.10 45.52 13.93
C GLU A 179 30.13 44.37 14.25
N GLU A 180 30.67 43.18 13.98
CA GLU A 180 30.45 41.88 14.62
C GLU A 180 31.12 41.85 16.00
N PRO A 181 30.57 41.12 16.98
CA PRO A 181 31.45 40.22 17.74
C PRO A 181 30.85 38.81 17.98
N PRO A 182 31.73 37.81 18.19
CA PRO A 182 31.37 36.41 18.42
C PRO A 182 31.12 36.14 19.90
N SER A 183 30.38 35.06 20.23
CA SER A 183 30.75 34.24 21.39
C SER A 183 30.13 32.85 21.40
N PRO A 184 30.88 31.85 21.92
CA PRO A 184 30.54 30.43 21.98
C PRO A 184 29.84 30.07 23.30
N SER A 185 29.21 28.90 23.39
CA SER A 185 29.24 28.05 24.61
C SER A 185 28.60 26.68 24.39
N ASP A 186 29.39 25.67 24.73
CA ASP A 186 29.04 24.28 25.00
C ASP A 186 27.84 24.10 25.93
N SER A 187 27.10 23.02 25.72
CA SER A 187 26.39 22.32 26.80
C SER A 187 26.30 20.83 26.49
N SER A 188 27.29 20.12 27.04
CA SER A 188 27.22 18.68 27.31
C SER A 188 26.20 18.39 28.41
N SER A 189 25.33 17.40 28.22
CA SER A 189 24.56 16.72 29.29
C SER A 189 24.04 15.39 28.74
N ARG A 190 24.80 14.30 28.81
CA ARG A 190 24.67 13.23 29.82
C ARG A 190 23.21 12.89 30.19
N SER A 191 22.76 11.72 29.74
CA SER A 191 21.73 10.94 30.44
C SER A 191 22.26 9.52 30.67
N PRO A 192 22.48 9.11 31.95
CA PRO A 192 22.71 7.73 32.32
C PRO A 192 21.39 7.04 32.70
N SER A 193 21.51 5.75 33.05
CA SER A 193 20.53 4.91 33.78
C SER A 193 19.55 4.15 32.87
N ARG A 194 19.85 2.92 32.44
CA ARG A 194 19.83 1.68 33.25
C ARG A 194 18.68 1.67 34.25
N SER A 195 17.57 1.05 33.86
CA SER A 195 16.57 0.55 34.80
C SER A 195 16.44 -0.95 34.61
N SER A 196 16.92 -1.67 35.62
CA SER A 196 16.75 -3.10 35.82
C SER A 196 15.44 -3.37 36.54
N SER A 197 14.70 -4.39 36.11
CA SER A 197 13.69 -5.18 36.83
C SER A 197 13.40 -6.35 35.89
N GLU A 198 14.07 -7.50 35.94
CA GLU A 198 14.14 -8.52 36.98
C GLU A 198 12.77 -8.96 37.53
N THR A 199 12.56 -10.28 37.52
CA THR A 199 11.53 -11.09 38.21
C THR A 199 10.12 -11.05 37.58
N VAL A 200 9.39 -12.14 37.30
CA VAL A 200 9.26 -13.46 37.93
C VAL A 200 8.64 -14.46 36.92
N ARG A 201 9.19 -15.69 36.92
CA ARG A 201 8.63 -17.04 36.68
C ARG A 201 7.11 -17.22 36.45
N ALA A 202 6.80 -18.12 35.50
CA ALA A 202 5.90 -19.30 35.59
C ALA A 202 5.51 -19.69 34.14
N ASP A 203 6.16 -20.64 33.47
CA ASP A 203 6.07 -22.09 33.66
C ASP A 203 4.66 -22.59 33.99
N SER A 204 3.85 -22.78 32.95
CA SER A 204 2.75 -23.75 32.91
C SER A 204 2.45 -24.07 31.44
N PRO A 205 2.75 -25.30 30.96
CA PRO A 205 2.26 -25.74 29.66
C PRO A 205 0.73 -25.89 29.71
N PRO A 206 0.01 -25.48 28.66
CA PRO A 206 -1.43 -25.75 28.54
C PRO A 206 -1.67 -27.27 28.47
N PRO A 207 -2.75 -27.77 29.09
CA PRO A 207 -3.10 -29.19 29.02
C PRO A 207 -3.37 -29.62 27.56
N PRO A 208 -3.03 -30.86 27.18
CA PRO A 208 -3.33 -31.39 25.86
C PRO A 208 -4.84 -31.42 25.63
N ALA A 209 -5.27 -30.96 24.45
CA ALA A 209 -6.66 -31.02 24.01
C ALA A 209 -7.16 -32.47 23.98
N PRO A 210 -8.45 -32.73 24.29
CA PRO A 210 -9.02 -34.06 24.24
C PRO A 210 -8.97 -34.62 22.82
N GLU A 211 -8.39 -35.82 22.69
CA GLU A 211 -8.36 -36.62 21.48
C GLU A 211 -9.81 -36.87 20.99
N VAL A 212 -10.12 -36.32 19.83
CA VAL A 212 -11.38 -36.59 19.14
C VAL A 212 -11.24 -37.95 18.45
N PRO A 213 -12.14 -38.92 18.71
CA PRO A 213 -12.04 -40.24 18.09
C PRO A 213 -12.15 -40.16 16.58
N VAL A 214 -11.14 -40.72 15.91
CA VAL A 214 -11.08 -40.95 14.47
C VAL A 214 -12.23 -41.87 14.07
N ALA A 215 -13.29 -41.28 13.51
CA ALA A 215 -14.32 -42.02 12.82
C ALA A 215 -13.75 -42.53 11.48
N ALA A 216 -13.17 -43.72 11.53
CA ALA A 216 -13.07 -44.58 10.36
C ALA A 216 -14.48 -44.83 9.81
N SER A 217 -14.72 -44.58 8.52
CA SER A 217 -15.52 -45.50 7.68
C SER A 217 -15.89 -44.97 6.29
N ARG A 218 -15.56 -45.83 5.33
CA ARG A 218 -16.36 -46.24 4.16
C ARG A 218 -16.13 -45.53 2.83
N SER A 219 -15.16 -46.11 2.11
CA SER A 219 -15.27 -46.55 0.73
C SER A 219 -16.71 -46.84 0.28
N ARG A 220 -17.12 -46.21 -0.83
CA ARG A 220 -18.12 -46.78 -1.74
C ARG A 220 -17.71 -46.48 -3.18
N SER A 221 -17.03 -47.46 -3.76
CA SER A 221 -17.02 -47.69 -5.19
C SER A 221 -18.47 -47.83 -5.70
N LYS A 222 -18.80 -47.13 -6.78
CA LYS A 222 -19.90 -47.52 -7.66
C LYS A 222 -19.52 -47.17 -9.10
N GLU A 223 -18.82 -48.12 -9.71
CA GLU A 223 -19.06 -48.52 -11.09
C GLU A 223 -20.58 -48.59 -11.35
N ALA A 224 -21.04 -47.98 -12.45
CA ALA A 224 -22.10 -48.55 -13.26
C ALA A 224 -22.21 -47.83 -14.61
N SER A 225 -22.06 -48.64 -15.65
CA SER A 225 -22.76 -48.60 -16.92
C SER A 225 -22.46 -47.47 -17.90
N GLU A 226 -21.42 -47.75 -18.69
CA GLU A 226 -21.59 -48.08 -20.11
C GLU A 226 -23.02 -48.53 -20.48
N LYS A 227 -23.69 -47.77 -21.35
CA LYS A 227 -24.63 -48.30 -22.34
C LYS A 227 -24.63 -47.42 -23.58
N ALA A 228 -24.01 -47.97 -24.61
CA ALA A 228 -24.17 -47.59 -26.00
C ALA A 228 -25.66 -47.56 -26.40
N SER A 229 -26.02 -46.63 -27.29
CA SER A 229 -26.93 -46.91 -28.40
C SER A 229 -26.76 -45.84 -29.48
N PRO A 230 -26.42 -46.23 -30.72
CA PRO A 230 -26.59 -45.42 -31.91
C PRO A 230 -27.95 -45.73 -32.56
N SER A 231 -28.63 -44.71 -33.07
CA SER A 231 -29.76 -44.74 -34.01
C SER A 231 -30.04 -43.28 -34.37
N ARG A 232 -30.14 -42.82 -35.61
CA ARG A 232 -30.25 -43.46 -36.92
C ARG A 232 -29.90 -42.39 -37.96
#